data_AF-A0AAW0RV73-F1
#
_entry.id   AF-A0AAW0RV73-F1
#
_cell.length_a   1.000
_cell.length_b   1.000
_cell.length_c   1.000
_cell.angle_alpha   90.00
_cell.angle_beta   90.00
_cell.angle_gamma   90.00
#
_symmetry.space_group_name_H-M   'P 1'
#
loop_
_entity.id
_entity.type
_entity.pdbx_description
1 polymer ?
#
loop_
_entity_poly.entity_id
_entity_poly.type
_entity_poly.pdbx_seq_one_letter_code
_entity_poly.pdbx_strand_id
1 'polypeptide(L)' 'MRSVAEYQSKYDEISEIRRAAKKYFSMSNAKKRKISEQFKAAHEDLRAASKADMTSPRGDQQTSNEASGSNS' A
#
# COMPACT_ATOMS: atom_id res chain seq x y z
N MET A 1 -4.06 0.20 11.39
CA MET A 1 -3.20 0.35 10.20
C MET A 1 -3.94 -0.31 9.06
N ARG A 2 -4.21 0.39 7.95
CA ARG A 2 -4.87 -0.24 6.78
C ARG A 2 -3.96 -1.30 6.18
N SER A 3 -4.51 -2.34 5.59
CA SER A 3 -3.72 -3.36 4.90
C SER A 3 -3.11 -2.82 3.60
N VAL A 4 -2.04 -3.44 3.11
CA VAL A 4 -1.42 -3.08 1.80
C VAL A 4 -2.47 -3.12 0.68
N ALA A 5 -3.38 -4.08 0.69
CA ALA A 5 -4.46 -4.21 -0.29
C ALA A 5 -5.43 -3.01 -0.28
N GLU A 6 -5.77 -2.48 0.90
CA GLU A 6 -6.61 -1.29 1.02
C GLU A 6 -5.92 -0.02 0.52
N TYR A 7 -4.60 0.10 0.75
CA TYR A 7 -3.80 1.20 0.19
C TYR A 7 -3.67 1.09 -1.32
N GLN A 8 -3.50 -0.12 -1.84
CA GLN A 8 -3.44 -0.39 -3.28
C GLN A 8 -4.76 0.00 -3.96
N SER A 9 -5.90 -0.42 -3.40
CA SER A 9 -7.22 -0.06 -3.94
C SER A 9 -7.43 1.47 -4.02
N LYS A 10 -7.03 2.22 -2.99
CA LYS A 10 -7.11 3.70 -2.99
C LYS A 10 -6.17 4.34 -4.00
N TYR A 11 -4.96 3.79 -4.14
CA TYR A 11 -4.01 4.25 -5.15
C TYR A 11 -4.57 4.05 -6.56
N ASP A 12 -5.18 2.90 -6.84
CA ASP A 12 -5.77 2.58 -8.14
C ASP A 12 -6.96 3.49 -8.45
N GLU A 13 -7.85 3.71 -7.50
CA GLU A 13 -8.97 4.65 -7.63
C GLU A 13 -8.49 6.06 -8.02
N ILE A 14 -7.52 6.61 -7.29
CA ILE A 14 -6.98 7.95 -7.57
C ILE A 14 -6.20 7.98 -8.89
N SER A 15 -5.52 6.88 -9.24
CA SER A 15 -4.82 6.73 -10.52
C SER A 15 -5.77 6.80 -11.70
N GLU A 16 -6.95 6.19 -11.60
CA GLU A 16 -8.00 6.27 -12.62
C GLU A 16 -8.57 7.69 -12.74
N ILE A 17 -8.89 8.33 -11.60
CA ILE A 17 -9.35 9.72 -11.57
C ILE A 17 -8.32 10.65 -12.23
N ARG A 18 -7.03 10.47 -11.94
CA ARG A 18 -5.94 11.24 -12.55
C ARG A 18 -5.85 11.01 -14.06
N ARG A 19 -6.00 9.76 -14.51
CA ARG A 19 -6.00 9.41 -15.94
C ARG A 19 -7.19 10.05 -16.66
N ALA A 20 -8.39 10.01 -16.07
CA ALA A 20 -9.56 10.70 -16.60
C ALA A 20 -9.35 12.22 -16.64
N ALA A 21 -8.87 12.81 -15.54
CA ALA A 21 -8.64 14.25 -15.44
C ALA A 21 -7.65 14.79 -16.49
N LYS A 22 -6.63 14.00 -16.88
CA LYS A 22 -5.72 14.37 -17.97
C LYS A 22 -6.41 14.49 -19.33
N LYS A 23 -7.43 13.65 -19.58
CA LYS A 23 -8.21 13.64 -20.81
C LYS A 23 -9.28 14.74 -20.83
N TYR A 24 -9.74 15.21 -19.67
CA TYR A 24 -10.69 16.31 -19.56
C TYR A 24 -10.01 17.68 -19.73
N PHE A 25 -10.11 18.24 -20.94
CA PHE A 25 -9.53 19.55 -21.29
C PHE A 25 -10.19 20.72 -20.57
N SER A 26 -11.50 20.65 -20.30
CA SER A 26 -12.28 21.69 -19.61
C SER A 26 -12.02 21.76 -18.10
N MET A 27 -11.30 20.79 -17.54
CA MET A 27 -10.99 20.77 -16.11
C MET A 27 -9.87 21.77 -15.78
N SER A 28 -10.10 22.60 -14.76
CA SER A 28 -9.14 23.62 -14.33
C SER A 28 -7.81 23.03 -13.87
N ASN A 29 -6.72 23.77 -14.09
CA ASN A 29 -5.37 23.37 -13.67
C ASN A 29 -5.27 23.19 -12.15
N ALA A 30 -5.97 24.01 -11.37
CA ALA A 30 -6.04 23.88 -9.91
C ALA A 30 -6.63 22.53 -9.49
N LYS A 31 -7.71 22.08 -10.15
CA LYS A 31 -8.33 20.78 -9.87
C LYS A 31 -7.43 19.61 -10.28
N LYS A 32 -6.77 19.72 -11.45
CA LYS A 32 -5.77 18.73 -11.89
C LYS A 32 -4.58 18.63 -10.92
N ARG A 33 -4.14 19.77 -10.37
CA ARG A 33 -3.07 19.82 -9.36
C ARG A 33 -3.50 19.11 -8.06
N LYS A 34 -4.71 19.39 -7.54
CA LYS A 34 -5.24 18.72 -6.36
C LYS A 34 -5.31 17.19 -6.53
N ILE A 35 -5.76 16.71 -7.69
CA ILE A 35 -5.76 15.27 -8.00
C ILE A 35 -4.34 14.71 -8.05
N SER A 36 -3.37 15.46 -8.59
CA SER A 36 -1.97 15.03 -8.60
C SER A 36 -1.35 14.98 -7.20
N GLU A 37 -1.74 15.88 -6.29
CA GLU A 37 -1.29 15.86 -4.89
C GLU A 37 -1.88 14.65 -4.15
N GLN A 38 -3.17 14.37 -4.35
CA GLN A 38 -3.82 13.15 -3.82
C GLN A 38 -3.16 11.87 -4.34
N PHE A 39 -2.81 11.83 -5.63
CA PHE A 39 -2.08 10.70 -6.22
C PHE A 39 -0.73 10.47 -5.54
N LYS A 40 0.04 11.54 -5.29
CA LYS A 40 1.34 11.45 -4.62
C LYS A 40 1.19 10.92 -3.21
N ALA A 41 0.25 11.45 -2.43
CA ALA A 41 -0.01 11.01 -1.07
C ALA A 41 -0.39 9.52 -1.02
N ALA A 42 -1.32 9.07 -1.89
CA ALA A 42 -1.73 7.66 -1.93
C ALA A 42 -0.59 6.71 -2.33
N HIS A 43 0.29 7.14 -3.23
CA HIS A 43 1.48 6.37 -3.62
C HIS A 43 2.51 6.27 -2.47
N GLU A 44 2.71 7.35 -1.72
CA GLU A 44 3.59 7.37 -0.55
C GLU A 44 3.06 6.46 0.56
N ASP A 45 1.75 6.52 0.83
CA ASP A 45 1.06 5.65 1.79
C ASP A 45 1.20 4.17 1.41
N LEU A 46 0.94 3.81 0.15
CA LEU A 46 1.11 2.45 -0.36
C LEU A 46 2.56 1.97 -0.21
N ARG A 47 3.52 2.84 -0.54
CA ARG A 47 4.95 2.52 -0.41
C ARG A 47 5.34 2.31 1.05
N ALA A 48 4.84 3.14 1.97
CA ALA A 48 5.09 3.01 3.39
C ALA A 48 4.49 1.70 3.95
N ALA A 49 3.25 1.40 3.58
CA ALA A 49 2.58 0.16 3.98
C ALA A 49 3.31 -1.09 3.43
N SER A 50 3.71 -1.06 2.15
CA SER A 50 4.45 -2.17 1.53
C SER A 50 5.81 -2.38 2.18
N LYS A 51 6.51 -1.29 2.54
CA LYS A 51 7.77 -1.38 3.29
C LYS A 51 7.53 -1.98 4.67
N ALA A 52 6.52 -1.52 5.39
CA ALA A 52 6.20 -2.01 6.73
C ALA A 52 5.86 -3.51 6.72
N ASP A 53 5.15 -3.99 5.72
CA ASP A 53 4.83 -5.42 5.52
C ASP A 53 6.09 -6.25 5.25
N MET A 54 7.00 -5.75 4.39
CA MET A 54 8.28 -6.39 4.09
C MET A 54 9.26 -6.41 5.27
N THR A 55 9.26 -5.36 6.10
CA THR A 55 10.09 -5.28 7.31
C THR A 55 9.43 -5.91 8.53
N SER A 56 8.18 -6.37 8.42
CA SER A 56 7.57 -7.16 9.48
C SER A 56 8.26 -8.52 9.47
N PRO A 57 9.04 -8.86 10.52
CA PRO A 57 9.63 -10.18 10.59
C PRO A 57 8.45 -11.16 10.63
N ARG A 58 8.29 -11.97 9.60
CA ARG A 58 7.62 -13.27 9.73
C ARG A 58 8.47 -14.11 10.69
N GLY A 59 8.40 -13.78 11.98
CA GLY A 59 9.31 -14.24 13.03
C GLY A 59 8.60 -14.92 14.20
N ASP A 60 7.27 -14.96 14.19
CA ASP A 60 6.49 -15.78 15.13
C ASP A 60 5.77 -16.92 14.37
N GLN A 61 6.50 -17.63 13.50
CA GLN A 61 6.14 -19.02 13.22
C GLN A 61 6.84 -19.89 14.25
N GLN A 62 6.16 -19.99 15.39
CA GLN A 62 6.14 -21.10 16.32
C GLN A 62 6.56 -22.43 15.67
N THR A 63 7.85 -22.77 15.72
CA THR A 63 8.32 -24.16 15.64
C THR A 63 8.59 -24.64 17.07
N SER A 64 7.50 -24.85 17.81
CA SER A 64 7.53 -25.75 18.96
C SER A 64 7.82 -27.16 18.44
N ASN A 65 9.09 -27.47 18.15
CA ASN A 65 9.55 -28.84 18.04
C ASN A 65 9.66 -29.41 19.46
N GLU A 66 8.50 -29.66 20.08
CA GLU A 66 8.39 -30.72 21.07
C GLU A 66 8.36 -32.04 20.29
N ALA A 67 9.53 -32.67 20.14
CA ALA A 67 9.61 -34.07 19.79
C ALA A 67 10.88 -34.69 20.39
N SER A 68 10.69 -35.23 21.59
CA SER A 68 11.17 -36.55 21.98
C SER A 68 12.67 -36.76 22.12
N GLY A 69 13.12 -36.66 23.39
CA GLY A 69 13.92 -37.66 24.08
C GLY A 69 15.09 -38.31 23.35
N SER A 70 16.29 -38.12 23.89
CA SER A 70 17.25 -39.22 23.97
C SER A 70 17.93 -39.16 25.33
N ASN A 71 17.50 -40.09 26.16
CA ASN A 71 18.11 -40.50 27.41
C ASN A 71 19.24 -41.48 27.10
N SER A 72 20.24 -41.50 27.98
CA SER A 72 21.42 -42.41 28.08
C SER A 72 22.73 -41.86 27.55
#